data_AF-A0A6B3N2P5-F1
#
_entry.id   AF-A0A6B3N2P5-F1
#
_cell.length_a   1.000
_cell.length_b   1.000
_cell.length_c   1.000
_cell.angle_alpha   90.00
_cell.angle_beta   90.00
_cell.angle_gamma   90.00
#
_symmetry.space_group_name_H-M   'P 1'
#
loop_
_entity.id
_entity.type
_entity.pdbx_description
1 polymer ?
#
loop_
_entity_poly.entity_id
_entity_poly.type
_entity_poly.pdbx_seq_one_letter_code
_entity_poly.pdbx_strand_id
1 'polypeptide(L)'
;SGSDHVLPNSCQEWLLVIAIALLSQVIVQGLAVYSLKKLSSSFVALSMLVIPLFSHIEAKFIFSEITSWTNYLGCLIVLWGMYLAIFGKGALK
;
A
#
# COMPACT_ATOMS: atom_id res chain seq x y z
N SER A 1 -13.06 6.25 34.90
CA SER A 1 -13.24 5.45 33.67
C SER A 1 -12.60 6.24 32.55
N GLY A 2 -11.30 6.08 32.32
CA GLY A 2 -10.53 7.02 31.49
C GLY A 2 -9.03 6.74 31.55
N SER A 3 -8.62 5.64 30.95
CA SER A 3 -7.21 5.30 30.73
C SER A 3 -7.12 4.64 29.36
N ASP A 4 -7.32 5.45 28.32
CA ASP A 4 -7.11 5.07 26.94
C ASP A 4 -5.60 4.94 26.70
N HIS A 5 -5.04 3.83 27.17
CA HIS A 5 -3.65 3.50 26.91
C HIS A 5 -3.58 2.95 25.48
N VAL A 6 -3.29 3.85 24.54
CA VAL A 6 -3.10 3.53 23.11
C VAL A 6 -1.89 2.60 22.88
N LEU A 7 -1.00 2.52 23.87
CA LEU A 7 0.18 1.66 23.84
C LEU A 7 -0.02 0.40 24.68
N PRO A 8 0.37 -0.78 24.15
CA PRO A 8 0.39 -2.01 24.93
C PRO A 8 1.33 -1.86 26.13
N ASN A 9 0.82 -2.19 27.33
CA ASN A 9 1.58 -2.03 28.58
C ASN A 9 2.25 -3.33 29.02
N SER A 10 1.88 -4.46 28.42
CA SER A 10 2.45 -5.77 28.74
C SER A 10 3.45 -6.24 27.67
N CYS A 11 4.50 -6.92 28.11
CA CYS A 11 5.51 -7.54 27.24
C CYS A 11 4.87 -8.56 26.28
N GLN A 12 3.78 -9.23 26.70
CA GLN A 12 3.02 -10.15 25.85
C GLN A 12 2.27 -9.45 24.71
N GLU A 13 1.71 -8.26 24.95
CA GLU A 13 0.98 -7.51 23.94
C GLU A 13 1.94 -6.97 22.86
N TRP A 14 3.12 -6.49 23.26
CA TRP A 14 4.20 -6.13 22.33
C TRP A 14 4.63 -7.30 21.46
N LEU A 15 4.75 -8.49 22.05
CA LEU A 15 5.12 -9.70 21.32
C LEU A 15 4.08 -10.06 20.25
N LEU A 16 2.80 -9.85 20.57
CA LEU A 16 1.67 -10.10 19.67
C LEU A 16 1.62 -9.07 18.52
N VAL A 17 1.86 -7.79 18.81
CA VAL A 17 1.98 -6.73 17.78
C VAL A 17 3.12 -7.04 16.82
N ILE A 18 4.29 -7.43 17.34
CA ILE A 18 5.46 -7.79 16.52
C ILE A 18 5.16 -9.04 15.69
N ALA A 19 4.51 -10.05 16.26
CA ALA A 19 4.14 -11.26 15.54
C ALA A 19 3.18 -10.97 14.38
N ILE A 20 2.14 -10.16 14.61
CA ILE A 20 1.20 -9.74 13.55
C ILE A 20 1.91 -8.91 12.49
N ALA A 21 2.76 -7.95 12.90
CA ALA A 21 3.51 -7.11 11.97
C ALA A 21 4.41 -7.94 11.06
N LEU A 22 5.15 -8.90 11.63
CA LEU A 22 6.01 -9.83 10.88
C LEU A 22 5.21 -10.72 9.94
N LEU A 23 4.14 -11.36 10.43
CA LEU A 23 3.31 -12.23 9.59
C LEU A 23 2.67 -11.45 8.44
N SER A 24 2.14 -10.26 8.73
CA SER A 24 1.57 -9.36 7.73
C SER A 24 2.60 -8.97 6.67
N GLN A 25 3.80 -8.52 7.09
CA GLN A 25 4.87 -8.14 6.16
C GLN A 25 5.34 -9.32 5.32
N VAL A 26 5.49 -10.50 5.90
CA VAL A 26 5.90 -11.71 5.16
C VAL A 26 4.84 -12.07 4.11
N ILE A 27 3.55 -11.95 4.42
CA ILE A 27 2.46 -12.19 3.46
C ILE A 27 2.50 -11.15 2.33
N VAL A 28 2.60 -9.86 2.67
CA VAL A 28 2.64 -8.77 1.68
C VAL A 28 3.85 -8.88 0.76
N GLN A 29 5.04 -9.05 1.33
CA GLN A 29 6.29 -9.17 0.55
C GLN A 29 6.35 -10.50 -0.21
N GLY A 30 5.91 -11.60 0.40
CA GLY A 30 5.83 -12.91 -0.24
C GLY A 30 4.91 -12.91 -1.45
N LEU A 31 3.74 -12.27 -1.34
CA LEU A 31 2.81 -12.13 -2.46
C LEU A 31 3.37 -11.25 -3.58
N ALA A 32 4.08 -10.16 -3.24
CA ALA A 32 4.75 -9.31 -4.22
C ALA A 32 5.86 -10.06 -4.98
N VAL A 33 6.69 -10.83 -4.27
CA VAL A 33 7.77 -11.64 -4.87
C VAL A 33 7.21 -12.82 -5.67
N TYR A 34 6.15 -13.46 -5.20
CA TYR A 34 5.45 -14.50 -5.96
C TYR A 34 4.82 -13.93 -7.24
N SER A 35 4.25 -12.73 -7.16
CA SER A 35 3.74 -12.00 -8.34
C SER A 35 4.86 -11.68 -9.33
N LEU A 36 6.06 -11.30 -8.86
CA LEU A 36 7.25 -11.14 -9.73
C LEU A 36 7.64 -12.42 -10.45
N LYS A 37 7.47 -13.58 -9.80
CA LYS A 37 7.83 -14.89 -10.37
C LYS A 37 6.81 -15.42 -11.39
N LYS A 38 5.53 -15.07 -11.28
CA LYS A 38 4.46 -15.58 -12.15
C LYS A 38 3.86 -14.56 -13.11
N LEU A 39 4.00 -13.27 -12.87
CA LEU A 39 3.36 -12.20 -13.64
C LEU A 39 4.44 -11.28 -14.23
N SER A 40 4.18 -10.71 -15.41
CA SER A 40 5.15 -9.83 -16.06
C SER A 40 5.44 -8.62 -15.16
N SER A 41 6.63 -8.01 -15.31
CA SER A 41 7.06 -6.84 -14.54
C SER A 41 6.03 -5.69 -14.51
N SER A 42 5.08 -5.66 -15.44
CA SER A 42 3.94 -4.73 -15.45
C SER A 42 2.95 -4.94 -14.30
N PHE A 43 2.66 -6.19 -13.92
CA PHE A 43 1.71 -6.48 -12.85
C PHE A 43 2.27 -6.06 -11.49
N VAL A 44 3.57 -6.24 -11.28
CA VAL A 44 4.20 -5.86 -10.01
C VAL A 44 4.33 -4.35 -9.89
N ALA A 45 4.63 -3.65 -11.00
CA ALA A 45 4.52 -2.20 -11.04
C ALA A 45 3.10 -1.73 -10.73
N LEU A 46 2.07 -2.42 -11.24
CA LEU A 46 0.67 -2.14 -10.93
C LEU A 46 0.38 -2.30 -9.43
N SER A 47 0.82 -3.40 -8.82
CA SER A 47 0.66 -3.62 -7.37
C SER A 47 1.37 -2.57 -6.52
N MET A 48 2.56 -2.12 -6.91
CA MET A 48 3.32 -1.08 -6.20
C MET A 48 2.63 0.29 -6.26
N LEU A 49 1.94 0.60 -7.36
CA LEU A 49 1.20 1.86 -7.55
C LEU A 49 -0.20 1.84 -6.93
N VAL A 50 -0.75 0.66 -6.68
CA VAL A 50 -2.01 0.50 -5.94
C VAL A 50 -1.84 0.85 -4.45
N ILE A 51 -0.64 0.65 -3.87
CA ILE A 51 -0.31 1.02 -2.48
C ILE A 51 -0.55 2.51 -2.18
N PRO A 52 -0.01 3.48 -2.94
CA PRO A 52 -0.24 4.90 -2.69
C PRO A 52 -1.71 5.33 -2.91
N LEU A 53 -2.46 4.63 -3.76
CA LEU A 53 -3.90 4.83 -3.94
C LEU A 53 -4.69 4.47 -2.67
N PHE A 54 -4.42 3.29 -2.10
CA PHE A 54 -5.02 2.89 -0.83
C PHE A 54 -4.59 3.79 0.32
N SER A 55 -3.31 4.16 0.38
CA SER A 55 -2.79 5.10 1.39
C SER A 55 -3.50 6.45 1.34
N HIS A 56 -3.82 6.98 0.14
CA HIS A 56 -4.59 8.21 0.00
C HIS A 56 -6.04 8.08 0.52
N ILE A 57 -6.70 6.96 0.22
CA ILE A 57 -8.06 6.68 0.66
C ILE A 57 -8.10 6.54 2.20
N GLU A 58 -7.15 5.80 2.76
CA GLU A 58 -7.00 5.61 4.20
C GLU A 58 -6.68 6.92 4.92
N ALA A 59 -5.79 7.76 4.37
CA ALA A 59 -5.50 9.09 4.95
C ALA A 59 -6.76 9.95 5.04
N LYS A 60 -7.59 9.97 3.99
CA LYS A 60 -8.85 10.72 4.00
C LYS A 60 -9.88 10.16 4.98
N PHE A 61 -9.97 8.84 5.12
CA PHE A 61 -10.99 8.19 5.97
C PHE A 61 -10.59 8.12 7.45
N ILE A 62 -9.34 7.75 7.75
CA ILE A 62 -8.84 7.52 9.11
C ILE A 62 -8.36 8.81 9.74
N PHE A 63 -7.62 9.63 9.00
CA PHE A 63 -7.04 10.87 9.53
C PHE A 63 -7.92 12.09 9.26
N SER A 64 -9.02 11.94 8.51
CA SER A 64 -9.92 13.03 8.09
C SER A 64 -9.17 14.20 7.45
N GLU A 65 -8.03 13.92 6.82
CA GLU A 65 -7.20 14.96 6.22
C GLU A 65 -7.96 15.62 5.06
N ILE A 66 -7.93 16.96 5.06
CA ILE A 66 -8.51 17.74 3.97
C ILE A 66 -7.59 17.57 2.77
N THR A 67 -7.98 16.64 1.91
CA THR A 67 -7.29 16.37 0.65
C THR A 67 -7.30 17.63 -0.23
N SER A 68 -6.14 18.28 -0.34
CA SER A 68 -5.92 19.39 -1.27
C SER A 68 -5.97 18.90 -2.73
N TRP A 69 -6.25 19.83 -3.65
CA TRP A 69 -6.26 19.60 -5.09
C TRP A 69 -4.96 18.96 -5.62
N THR A 70 -3.84 19.26 -4.98
CA THR A 70 -2.53 18.68 -5.30
C THR A 70 -2.45 17.16 -5.08
N ASN A 71 -3.17 16.61 -4.09
CA ASN A 71 -3.18 15.17 -3.84
C ASN A 71 -3.95 14.42 -4.94
N TYR A 72 -5.06 15.01 -5.40
CA TYR A 72 -5.82 14.49 -6.53
C TYR A 72 -4.98 14.50 -7.82
N LEU A 73 -4.21 15.55 -8.07
CA LEU A 73 -3.27 15.61 -9.20
C LEU A 73 -2.17 14.55 -9.08
N GLY A 74 -1.59 14.35 -7.89
CA GLY A 74 -0.61 13.28 -7.65
C GLY A 74 -1.18 11.89 -7.98
N CYS A 75 -2.42 11.63 -7.53
CA CYS A 75 -3.12 10.38 -7.82
C CYS A 75 -3.37 10.20 -9.34
N LEU A 76 -3.78 11.28 -10.02
CA LEU A 76 -3.99 11.29 -11.48
C LEU A 76 -2.69 11.00 -12.24
N ILE A 77 -1.57 11.63 -11.85
CA ILE A 77 -0.25 11.43 -12.46
C ILE A 77 0.20 9.97 -12.30
N VAL A 78 0.00 9.38 -11.12
CA VAL A 78 0.30 7.97 -10.86
C VAL A 78 -0.52 7.04 -11.75
N LEU A 79 -1.83 7.28 -11.87
CA LEU A 79 -2.73 6.53 -12.76
C LEU A 79 -2.35 6.68 -14.24
N TRP A 80 -1.95 7.87 -14.66
CA TRP A 80 -1.49 8.14 -16.02
C TRP A 80 -0.17 7.45 -16.34
N GLY A 81 0.82 7.56 -15.45
CA GLY A 81 2.11 6.87 -15.59
C GLY A 81 1.93 5.35 -15.65
N MET A 82 1.01 4.82 -14.86
CA MET A 82 0.59 3.42 -14.91
C MET A 82 0.00 3.04 -16.27
N TYR A 83 -0.97 3.80 -16.77
CA TYR A 83 -1.59 3.55 -18.07
C TYR A 83 -0.54 3.52 -19.19
N LEU A 84 0.36 4.51 -19.23
CA LEU A 84 1.43 4.60 -20.21
C LEU A 84 2.41 3.42 -20.13
N ALA A 85 2.82 3.02 -18.92
CA ALA A 85 3.74 1.90 -18.71
C ALA A 85 3.17 0.55 -19.17
N ILE A 86 1.85 0.36 -19.03
CA ILE A 86 1.14 -0.83 -19.53
C ILE A 86 1.02 -0.76 -21.06
N PHE A 87 0.63 0.39 -21.60
CA PHE A 87 0.43 0.58 -23.04
C PHE A 87 1.73 0.40 -23.84
N GLY A 88 2.85 0.92 -23.32
CA GLY A 88 4.17 0.81 -23.96
C GLY A 88 4.70 -0.63 -24.04
N LYS A 89 4.30 -1.53 -23.13
CA LYS A 89 4.67 -2.95 -23.20
C LYS A 89 3.72 -3.79 -24.06
N GLY A 90 2.48 -3.35 -24.27
CA GLY A 90 1.55 -3.95 -25.22
C GLY A 90 1.87 -3.64 -26.68
N ALA A 91 2.49 -2.49 -26.95
CA ALA A 91 2.86 -2.02 -28.29
C ALA A 91 4.16 -2.65 -28.86
N LEU A 92 4.91 -3.41 -28.05
CA LEU A 92 6.14 -4.10 -28.46
C LEU A 92 5.95 -5.60 -28.71
N LYS A 93 4.71 -6.05 -28.95
CA LYS A 93 4.42 -7.44 -29.29
C LYS A 93 3.94 -7.58 -30.74
#